data_AF-W1XTU4-F1
#
_entry.id   AF-W1XTU4-F1
#
_cell.length_a   1.000
_cell.length_b   1.000
_cell.length_c   1.000
_cell.angle_alpha   90.00
_cell.angle_beta   90.00
_cell.angle_gamma   90.00
#
_symmetry.space_group_name_H-M   'P 1'
#
loop_
_entity.id
_entity.type
_entity.pdbx_description
1 polymer ?
#
loop_
_entity_poly.entity_id
_entity_poly.type
_entity_poly.pdbx_seq_one_letter_code
_entity_poly.pdbx_strand_id
1 'polypeptide(L)'
;STLKVTLPNVSATKLQTNGAVSGVKTDVPIALEGCDVTVTKNATFTFSGTADGVQPTAFANQATTDAATNVALQMYLPDGSTSVTPGTETSNIQLADSAEQTVTFKV
;
A
#
# COMPACT_ATOMS: atom_id res chain seq x y z
N SER A 1 -2.54 0.49 -18.53
CA SER A 1 -1.90 -0.61 -17.80
C SER A 1 -2.81 -1.06 -16.67
N THR A 2 -2.82 -2.35 -16.32
CA THR A 2 -3.58 -2.88 -15.18
C THR A 2 -2.58 -3.49 -14.21
N LEU A 3 -2.46 -2.91 -13.01
CA LEU A 3 -1.65 -3.49 -11.93
C LEU A 3 -2.55 -4.40 -11.09
N LYS A 4 -2.20 -5.69 -11.01
CA LYS A 4 -2.87 -6.66 -10.15
C LYS A 4 -1.85 -7.23 -9.17
N VAL A 5 -2.13 -7.08 -7.88
CA VAL A 5 -1.34 -7.66 -6.80
C VAL A 5 -2.07 -8.88 -6.26
N THR A 6 -1.38 -10.02 -6.19
CA THR A 6 -1.92 -11.24 -5.58
C THR A 6 -1.33 -11.39 -4.20
N LEU A 7 -2.18 -11.37 -3.17
CA LEU A 7 -1.74 -11.52 -1.79
C LEU A 7 -1.67 -13.01 -1.42
N PRO A 8 -0.68 -13.41 -0.61
CA PRO A 8 -0.63 -14.77 -0.09
C PRO A 8 -1.76 -15.01 0.91
N ASN A 9 -2.15 -16.28 1.07
CA ASN A 9 -3.09 -16.67 2.10
C ASN A 9 -2.57 -16.26 3.49
N VAL A 10 -3.43 -15.60 4.26
CA VAL A 10 -3.15 -15.20 5.63
C VAL A 10 -3.83 -16.18 6.57
N SER A 11 -3.08 -16.77 7.51
CA SER A 11 -3.68 -17.71 8.47
C SER A 11 -4.46 -16.95 9.53
N ALA A 12 -5.64 -17.46 9.89
CA ALA A 12 -6.44 -16.89 10.98
C ALA A 12 -5.65 -16.82 12.31
N THR A 13 -4.69 -17.72 12.50
CA THR A 13 -3.78 -17.71 13.65
C THR A 13 -2.88 -16.48 13.75
N LYS A 14 -2.68 -15.73 12.66
CA LYS A 14 -1.91 -14.48 12.63
C LYS A 14 -2.78 -13.24 12.82
N LEU A 15 -4.11 -13.37 12.74
CA LEU A 15 -5.08 -12.26 12.78
C LEU A 15 -6.01 -12.38 14.00
N GLN A 16 -5.49 -12.89 15.12
CA GLN A 16 -6.32 -13.21 16.30
C GLN A 16 -6.81 -11.98 17.06
N THR A 17 -6.17 -10.83 16.90
CA THR A 17 -6.50 -9.58 17.58
C THR A 17 -6.75 -8.47 16.58
N ASN A 18 -7.62 -7.52 16.92
CA ASN A 18 -7.82 -6.32 16.11
C ASN A 18 -6.48 -5.58 15.92
N GLY A 19 -6.23 -5.08 14.71
CA GLY A 19 -4.98 -4.43 14.32
C GLY A 19 -3.80 -5.38 14.09
N ALA A 20 -3.96 -6.69 14.25
CA ALA A 20 -2.91 -7.65 13.91
C ALA A 20 -2.62 -7.62 12.40
N VAL A 21 -1.33 -7.54 12.07
CA VAL A 21 -0.85 -7.62 10.70
C VAL A 21 -0.39 -9.04 10.40
N SER A 22 -0.65 -9.54 9.20
CA SER A 22 -0.25 -10.90 8.77
C SER A 22 1.27 -11.16 8.89
N GLY A 23 2.07 -10.10 8.94
CA GLY A 23 3.54 -10.16 8.98
C GLY A 23 4.15 -10.53 7.62
N VAL A 24 3.32 -10.84 6.62
CA VAL A 24 3.72 -10.99 5.22
C VAL A 24 3.38 -9.69 4.51
N LYS A 25 4.38 -9.10 3.85
CA LYS A 25 4.24 -7.90 3.02
C LYS A 25 4.57 -8.26 1.59
N THR A 26 3.65 -7.96 0.69
CA THR A 26 3.73 -8.16 -0.75
C THR A 26 4.16 -6.85 -1.39
N ASP A 27 5.17 -6.89 -2.25
CA ASP A 27 5.67 -5.71 -2.93
C ASP A 27 4.69 -5.25 -4.04
N VAL A 28 4.51 -3.93 -4.12
CA VAL A 28 3.70 -3.24 -5.12
C VAL A 28 4.60 -2.24 -5.85
N PRO A 29 5.22 -2.66 -6.97
CA PRO A 29 6.11 -1.78 -7.72
C PRO A 29 5.31 -0.77 -8.55
N ILE A 30 5.68 0.50 -8.46
CA ILE A 30 5.20 1.57 -9.32
C ILE A 30 6.39 2.09 -10.12
N ALA A 31 6.36 1.87 -11.44
CA ALA A 31 7.33 2.44 -12.35
C ALA A 31 7.03 3.92 -12.55
N LEU A 32 8.06 4.75 -12.37
CA LEU A 32 8.07 6.16 -12.72
C LEU A 32 8.99 6.30 -13.93
N GLU A 33 8.40 6.69 -15.07
CA GLU A 33 9.08 6.77 -16.36
C GLU A 33 9.06 8.21 -16.87
N GLY A 34 10.15 8.65 -17.51
CA GLY A 34 10.27 10.01 -18.05
C GLY A 34 10.20 11.12 -16.99
N CYS A 35 10.62 10.87 -15.75
CA CYS A 35 10.63 11.90 -14.72
C CYS A 35 11.68 12.99 -15.00
N ASP A 36 11.31 14.25 -14.78
CA ASP A 36 12.25 15.37 -14.85
C ASP A 36 13.12 15.42 -13.58
N VAL A 37 14.35 14.93 -13.73
CA VAL A 37 15.35 14.84 -12.65
C VAL A 37 15.86 16.21 -12.17
N THR A 38 15.56 17.30 -12.89
CA THR A 38 16.06 18.64 -12.58
C THR A 38 15.16 19.43 -11.63
N VAL A 39 13.88 19.05 -11.50
CA VAL A 39 12.87 19.85 -10.78
C VAL A 39 12.25 19.16 -9.57
N THR A 40 12.44 17.86 -9.34
CA THR A 40 11.89 17.24 -8.12
C THR A 40 12.61 15.95 -7.69
N LYS A 41 13.12 15.92 -6.45
CA LYS A 41 13.71 14.72 -5.80
C LYS A 41 12.76 14.02 -4.83
N ASN A 42 11.58 14.62 -4.62
CA ASN A 42 10.57 14.15 -3.70
C ASN A 42 9.25 14.03 -4.44
N ALA A 43 8.62 12.86 -4.39
CA ALA A 43 7.23 12.71 -4.80
C ALA A 43 6.34 12.45 -3.59
N THR A 44 5.09 12.87 -3.71
CA THR A 44 4.01 12.41 -2.85
C THR A 44 3.10 11.49 -3.66
N PHE A 45 2.50 10.54 -2.99
CA PHE A 45 1.54 9.62 -3.58
C PHE A 45 0.24 9.71 -2.79
N THR A 46 -0.87 9.43 -3.43
CA THR A 46 -2.16 9.28 -2.75
C THR A 46 -2.80 7.99 -3.24
N PHE A 47 -3.09 7.09 -2.30
CA PHE A 47 -3.80 5.86 -2.60
C PHE A 47 -5.25 6.02 -2.14
N SER A 48 -6.17 6.11 -3.08
CA SER A 48 -7.60 6.29 -2.79
C SER A 48 -8.33 4.96 -2.73
N GLY A 49 -9.34 4.90 -1.87
CA GLY A 49 -10.22 3.74 -1.70
C GLY A 49 -11.12 3.91 -0.48
N THR A 50 -12.02 2.97 -0.26
CA THR A 50 -12.87 2.96 0.94
C THR A 50 -12.01 2.60 2.16
N ALA A 51 -11.97 3.47 3.16
CA ALA A 51 -11.36 3.15 4.44
C ALA A 51 -12.20 2.12 5.19
N ASP A 52 -11.54 1.22 5.91
CA ASP A 52 -12.23 0.29 6.79
C ASP A 52 -12.90 1.03 7.97
N GLY A 53 -14.13 0.61 8.32
CA GLY A 53 -14.92 1.29 9.34
C GLY A 53 -14.42 1.08 10.77
N VAL A 54 -13.62 0.03 11.02
CA VAL A 54 -13.04 -0.29 12.32
C VAL A 54 -11.57 0.14 12.39
N GLN A 55 -10.83 0.02 11.28
CA GLN A 55 -9.43 0.44 11.15
C GLN A 55 -9.28 1.48 10.01
N PRO A 56 -9.54 2.78 10.26
CA PRO A 56 -9.57 3.80 9.20
C PRO A 56 -8.24 4.04 8.46
N THR A 57 -7.13 3.52 8.99
CA THR A 57 -5.80 3.57 8.35
C THR A 57 -5.57 2.43 7.35
N ALA A 58 -6.54 1.53 7.17
CA ALA A 58 -6.51 0.41 6.25
C ALA A 58 -7.65 0.53 5.22
N PHE A 59 -7.50 -0.12 4.07
CA PHE A 59 -8.53 -0.18 3.04
C PHE A 59 -9.51 -1.32 3.34
N ALA A 60 -10.80 -1.05 3.21
CA ALA A 60 -11.85 -2.03 3.41
C ALA A 60 -11.74 -3.18 2.39
N ASN A 61 -12.04 -4.41 2.84
CA ASN A 61 -12.23 -5.53 1.91
C ASN A 61 -13.56 -5.36 1.16
N GLN A 62 -13.48 -5.14 -0.16
CA GLN A 62 -14.64 -4.89 -1.02
C GLN A 62 -15.17 -6.17 -1.72
N ALA A 63 -14.67 -7.35 -1.35
CA ALA A 63 -15.17 -8.60 -1.92
C ALA A 63 -16.67 -8.75 -1.62
N THR A 64 -17.45 -9.08 -2.66
CA THR A 64 -18.91 -9.27 -2.54
C THR A 64 -19.31 -10.75 -2.45
N THR A 65 -18.38 -11.67 -2.70
CA THR A 65 -18.56 -13.13 -2.62
C THR A 65 -17.40 -13.73 -1.84
N ASP A 66 -17.69 -14.66 -0.93
CA ASP A 66 -16.70 -15.36 -0.07
C ASP A 66 -15.70 -14.42 0.62
N ALA A 67 -16.16 -13.22 0.99
CA ALA A 67 -15.32 -12.20 1.59
C ALA A 67 -14.82 -12.65 2.97
N ALA A 68 -13.51 -12.57 3.17
CA ALA A 68 -12.94 -12.68 4.52
C ALA A 68 -13.52 -11.58 5.41
N THR A 69 -14.09 -11.98 6.55
CA THR A 69 -14.66 -11.08 7.55
C THR A 69 -13.60 -10.58 8.51
N ASN A 70 -13.75 -9.35 9.02
CA ASN A 70 -12.81 -8.70 9.93
C ASN A 70 -11.37 -8.59 9.39
N VAL A 71 -11.22 -8.54 8.06
CA VAL A 71 -9.94 -8.34 7.38
C VAL A 71 -10.02 -7.05 6.57
N ALA A 72 -9.02 -6.20 6.78
CA ALA A 72 -8.75 -5.01 5.98
C ALA A 72 -7.35 -5.09 5.37
N LEU A 73 -7.10 -4.31 4.34
CA LEU A 73 -5.85 -4.26 3.62
C LEU A 73 -4.98 -3.10 4.14
N GLN A 74 -3.88 -3.41 4.82
CA GLN A 74 -2.94 -2.38 5.28
C GLN A 74 -1.81 -2.20 4.27
N MET A 75 -1.71 -1.01 3.70
CA MET A 75 -0.61 -0.65 2.81
C MET A 75 0.45 0.15 3.56
N TYR A 76 1.70 0.09 3.08
CA TYR A 76 2.87 0.76 3.64
C TYR A 76 3.69 1.47 2.56
N LEU A 77 4.39 2.53 2.99
CA LEU A 77 5.43 3.19 2.20
C LEU A 77 6.61 2.25 1.90
N PRO A 78 7.55 2.65 1.02
CA PRO A 78 8.73 1.85 0.70
C PRO A 78 9.64 1.51 1.88
N ASP A 79 9.57 2.27 2.98
CA ASP A 79 10.25 1.94 4.24
C ASP A 79 9.75 0.63 4.86
N GLY A 80 8.57 0.17 4.44
CA GLY A 80 7.89 -1.01 4.92
C GLY A 80 7.33 -0.90 6.34
N SER A 81 7.32 0.27 6.96
CA SER A 81 6.84 0.51 8.32
C SER A 81 5.78 1.58 8.42
N THR A 82 5.86 2.63 7.60
CA THR A 82 4.91 3.73 7.64
C THR A 82 3.65 3.34 6.87
N SER A 83 2.52 3.31 7.56
CA SER A 83 1.22 2.98 6.96
C SER A 83 0.75 4.07 5.99
N VAL A 84 0.12 3.65 4.90
CA VAL A 84 -0.61 4.53 3.99
C VAL A 84 -2.07 4.58 4.42
N THR A 85 -2.58 5.79 4.67
CA THR A 85 -4.00 6.01 4.97
C THR A 85 -4.78 6.29 3.68
N PRO A 86 -5.92 5.64 3.44
CA PRO A 86 -6.75 5.88 2.26
C PRO A 86 -7.08 7.36 2.06
N GLY A 87 -6.83 7.87 0.85
CA GLY A 87 -7.12 9.25 0.46
C GLY A 87 -6.23 10.32 1.11
N THR A 88 -5.22 9.92 1.88
CA THR A 88 -4.26 10.86 2.49
C THR A 88 -2.98 10.86 1.66
N GLU A 89 -2.46 12.06 1.39
CA GLU A 89 -1.18 12.24 0.73
C GLU A 89 -0.05 11.67 1.62
N THR A 90 0.88 10.92 1.02
CA THR A 90 2.04 10.39 1.74
C THR A 90 2.99 11.51 2.14
N SER A 91 3.83 11.25 3.14
CA SER A 91 5.06 12.03 3.31
C SER A 91 5.93 11.94 2.05
N ASN A 92 6.87 12.88 1.92
CA ASN A 92 7.83 12.91 0.81
C ASN A 92 8.60 11.59 0.70
N ILE A 93 8.48 10.93 -0.45
CA ILE A 93 9.27 9.76 -0.80
C ILE A 93 10.49 10.24 -1.58
N GLN A 94 11.68 9.86 -1.12
CA GLN A 94 12.93 10.14 -1.81
C GLN A 94 12.99 9.36 -3.12
N LEU A 95 13.23 10.06 -4.22
CA LEU A 95 13.38 9.47 -5.54
C LEU A 95 14.87 9.40 -5.92
N ALA A 96 15.21 8.39 -6.72
CA ALA A 96 16.53 8.28 -7.33
C ALA A 96 16.75 9.42 -8.35
N ASP A 97 18.02 9.79 -8.55
CA ASP A 97 18.44 10.76 -9.57
C ASP A 97 18.48 10.10 -10.95
N SER A 98 17.28 9.72 -11.43
CA SER A 98 17.09 8.99 -12.68
C SER A 98 15.71 9.31 -13.26
N ALA A 99 15.65 9.47 -14.57
CA ALA A 99 14.39 9.63 -15.31
C ALA A 99 13.52 8.36 -15.22
N GLU A 100 14.15 7.21 -14.97
CA GLU A 100 13.52 5.90 -14.86
C GLU A 100 13.81 5.31 -13.48
N GLN A 101 12.77 4.97 -12.73
CA GLN A 101 12.91 4.29 -11.44
C GLN A 101 11.66 3.50 -11.06
N THR A 102 11.79 2.65 -10.04
CA THR A 102 10.66 1.94 -9.45
C THR A 102 10.58 2.27 -7.96
N VAL A 103 9.41 2.75 -7.53
CA VAL A 103 9.08 2.93 -6.12
C VAL A 103 8.26 1.72 -5.68
N THR A 104 8.78 0.95 -4.72
CA THR A 104 8.14 -0.29 -4.26
C THR A 104 7.42 -0.06 -2.95
N PHE A 105 6.10 0.00 -3.00
CA PHE A 105 5.24 0.01 -1.82
C PHE A 105 5.01 -1.42 -1.31
N LYS A 106 4.39 -1.55 -0.15
CA LYS A 106 4.09 -2.86 0.44
C LYS A 106 2.66 -2.97 0.90
N VAL A 107 2.11 -4.18 0.83
CA VAL A 107 0.75 -4.48 1.28
C VAL A 107 0.66 -5.86 1.94
#